data_AF-I3CHC7-F1
#
_entry.id   AF-I3CHC7-F1
#
_cell.length_a   1.000
_cell.length_b   1.000
_cell.length_c   1.000
_cell.angle_alpha   90.00
_cell.angle_beta   90.00
_cell.angle_gamma   90.00
#
_symmetry.space_group_name_H-M   'P 1'
#
loop_
_entity.id
_entity.type
_entity.pdbx_description
1 polymer ?
#
loop_
_entity_poly.entity_id
_entity_poly.type
_entity_poly.pdbx_seq_one_letter_code
_entity_poly.pdbx_strand_id
1 'polypeptide(L)' 'MMQTKRNKPLLSLSELAQKVGKPHLTMRAVLKVEGLLSNCRDESGKLQEIVTDKGREFGMRVNGEVFWIPQVIEYLH' A
#
# COMPACT_ATOMS: atom_id res chain seq x y z
N MET A 1 -29.72 -13.82 -6.47
CA MET A 1 -28.63 -12.82 -6.55
C MET A 1 -27.63 -13.10 -5.43
N MET A 2 -26.49 -13.73 -5.73
CA MET A 2 -25.42 -13.89 -4.73
C MET A 2 -24.56 -12.63 -4.75
N GLN A 3 -24.77 -11.75 -3.77
CA GLN A 3 -23.89 -10.63 -3.50
C GLN A 3 -22.60 -11.22 -2.90
N THR A 4 -21.54 -11.31 -3.70
CA THR A 4 -20.20 -11.58 -3.18
C THR A 4 -19.82 -10.41 -2.27
N LYS A 5 -20.02 -10.58 -0.96
CA LYS A 5 -19.45 -9.74 0.10
C LYS A 5 -17.92 -9.86 0.06
N ARG A 6 -17.27 -9.31 -0.95
CA ARG A 6 -15.84 -9.00 -0.87
C ARG A 6 -15.74 -7.67 -0.14
N ASN A 7 -15.83 -7.73 1.19
CA ASN A 7 -15.30 -6.68 2.07
C ASN A 7 -13.78 -6.68 1.89
N LYS A 8 -13.31 -6.10 0.78
CA LYS A 8 -11.87 -5.87 0.60
C LYS A 8 -11.45 -4.85 1.66
N PRO A 9 -10.38 -5.11 2.43
CA PRO A 9 -9.96 -4.23 3.49
C PRO A 9 -9.54 -2.87 2.90
N LEU A 10 -10.23 -1.81 3.31
CA LEU A 10 -9.89 -0.43 3.00
C LEU A 10 -9.04 0.09 4.16
N LEU A 11 -7.83 0.54 3.87
CA LEU A 11 -6.97 1.17 4.88
C LEU A 11 -7.03 2.69 4.70
N SER A 12 -7.25 3.42 5.80
CA SER A 12 -7.00 4.87 5.83
C SER A 12 -5.53 5.14 6.11
N LEU A 13 -4.96 6.13 5.44
CA LEU A 13 -3.60 6.60 5.69
C LEU A 13 -3.38 7.01 7.15
N SER A 14 -4.37 7.67 7.74
CA SER A 14 -4.31 8.10 9.14
C SER A 14 -4.27 6.91 10.10
N GLU A 15 -5.02 5.84 9.80
CA GLU A 15 -5.04 4.62 10.61
C GLU A 15 -3.70 3.88 10.52
N LEU A 16 -3.11 3.78 9.33
CA LEU A 16 -1.81 3.16 9.15
C LEU A 16 -0.68 3.96 9.79
N ALA A 17 -0.66 5.29 9.62
CA ALA A 17 0.35 6.15 10.23
C ALA A 17 0.27 6.13 11.76
N GLN A 18 -0.94 6.08 12.34
CA GLN A 18 -1.15 5.90 13.77
C GLN A 18 -0.68 4.52 14.25
N LYS A 19 -1.00 3.45 13.52
CA LYS A 19 -0.60 2.08 13.86
C LYS A 19 0.92 1.88 13.82
N VAL A 20 1.60 2.58 12.91
CA VAL A 20 3.07 2.59 12.80
C VAL A 20 3.72 3.59 13.78
N GLY A 21 2.92 4.38 14.51
CA GLY A 21 3.39 5.33 15.52
C GLY A 21 4.22 6.48 14.95
N LYS A 22 4.10 6.77 13.65
CA LYS A 22 4.95 7.74 12.94
C LYS A 22 4.12 8.60 11.99
N PRO A 23 3.52 9.71 12.48
CA PRO A 23 2.64 10.58 11.69
C PRO A 23 3.36 11.35 10.58
N HIS A 24 4.70 11.36 10.57
CA HIS A 24 5.53 12.04 9.56
C HIS A 24 6.15 11.10 8.53
N LEU A 25 5.84 9.80 8.55
CA LEU A 25 6.34 8.90 7.51
C LEU A 25 5.63 9.17 6.18
N THR A 26 6.41 9.19 5.11
CA THR A 26 5.87 9.21 3.75
C THR A 26 5.02 7.97 3.51
N MET A 27 4.00 8.10 2.67
CA MET A 27 3.09 7.03 2.26
C MET A 27 3.84 5.74 1.89
N ARG A 28 4.93 5.88 1.15
CA ARG A 28 5.86 4.81 0.76
C ARG A 28 6.44 4.04 1.95
N ALA A 29 6.84 4.74 3.01
CA ALA A 29 7.42 4.10 4.19
C ALA A 29 6.37 3.37 5.04
N VAL A 30 5.16 3.93 5.15
CA VAL A 30 4.03 3.28 5.82
C VAL A 30 3.66 1.96 5.12
N LEU A 31 3.58 1.98 3.79
CA LEU A 31 3.31 0.78 2.98
C LEU A 31 4.39 -0.30 3.15
N LYS A 32 5.66 0.09 3.33
CA LYS A 32 6.74 -0.87 3.64
C LYS A 32 6.62 -1.48 5.03
N VAL A 33 6.30 -0.69 6.06
CA VAL A 33 6.14 -1.23 7.43
C VAL A 33 4.98 -2.22 7.50
N GLU A 34 3.88 -1.96 6.79
CA GLU A 34 2.73 -2.88 6.74
C GLU A 34 2.94 -4.09 5.83
N GLY A 35 4.10 -4.19 5.17
CA GLY A 35 4.44 -5.28 4.27
C GLY A 35 3.65 -5.28 2.95
N LEU A 36 3.10 -4.12 2.56
CA LEU A 36 2.40 -3.92 1.28
C LEU A 36 3.40 -3.61 0.15
N LEU A 37 4.55 -3.06 0.52
CA LEU A 37 5.73 -2.85 -0.32
C LEU A 37 6.91 -3.65 0.22
N SER A 38 7.70 -4.25 -0.66
CA SER A 38 8.96 -4.91 -0.32
C SER A 38 10.09 -4.41 -1.22
N ASN A 39 11.33 -4.47 -0.72
CA ASN A 39 12.51 -4.23 -1.54
C ASN A 39 12.99 -5.56 -2.11
N CYS A 40 13.13 -5.66 -3.42
CA CYS A 40 13.89 -6.72 -4.07
C CYS A 40 15.15 -6.12 -4.72
N ARG A 41 16.13 -6.98 -5.05
CA ARG A 41 17.21 -6.59 -5.96
C ARG A 41 16.87 -7.16 -7.32
N ASP A 42 17.01 -6.33 -8.35
CA ASP A 42 16.91 -6.82 -9.72
C ASP A 42 18.17 -7.61 -10.12
N GLU A 43 18.18 -8.15 -11.34
CA GLU A 43 19.31 -8.91 -11.89
C GLU A 43 20.60 -8.07 -11.98
N SER A 44 20.49 -6.74 -11.97
CA SER A 44 21.61 -5.80 -11.93
C SER A 44 22.07 -5.46 -10.50
N GLY A 45 21.46 -6.07 -9.48
CA GLY A 45 21.76 -5.83 -8.06
C GLY A 45 21.22 -4.50 -7.53
N LYS A 46 20.45 -3.75 -8.33
CA LYS A 46 19.84 -2.47 -7.95
C LYS A 46 18.60 -2.73 -7.10
N LEU A 47 18.46 -1.93 -6.05
CA LEU A 47 17.30 -1.99 -5.18
C LEU A 47 16.06 -1.52 -5.94
N GLN A 48 15.07 -2.40 -6.09
CA GLN A 48 13.76 -2.09 -6.62
C GLN A 48 12.71 -2.33 -5.56
N GLU A 49 11.60 -1.61 -5.68
CA GLU A 49 10.44 -1.81 -4.83
C GLU A 49 9.36 -2.55 -5.59
N ILE A 50 8.81 -3.59 -4.96
CA ILE A 50 7.75 -4.39 -5.52
C ILE A 50 6.54 -4.39 -4.60
N VAL A 51 5.35 -4.41 -5.22
CA VAL A 51 4.10 -4.61 -4.50
C VAL A 51 3.97 -6.08 -4.14
N THR A 52 3.87 -6.37 -2.84
CA THR A 52 3.65 -7.73 -2.34
C THR A 52 2.25 -8.22 -2.71
N ASP A 53 2.02 -9.53 -2.64
CA ASP A 53 0.67 -10.08 -2.86
C ASP A 53 -0.35 -9.47 -1.90
N LYS A 54 0.06 -9.27 -0.63
CA LYS A 54 -0.71 -8.51 0.35
C LYS A 54 -0.98 -7.09 -0.15
N GLY A 55 0.01 -6.35 -0.64
CA GLY A 55 -0.19 -5.00 -1.20
C GLY A 55 -1.25 -4.94 -2.30
N ARG A 56 -1.30 -5.96 -3.17
CA ARG A 56 -2.25 -6.02 -4.30
C ARG A 56 -3.70 -6.21 -3.87
N GLU A 57 -3.95 -6.76 -2.68
CA GLU A 57 -5.29 -7.02 -2.16
C GLU A 57 -5.90 -5.81 -1.45
N PHE A 58 -5.09 -4.80 -1.11
CA PHE A 58 -5.52 -3.66 -0.32
C PHE A 58 -5.76 -2.43 -1.19
N GLY A 59 -6.85 -1.73 -0.86
CA GLY A 59 -7.14 -0.40 -1.37
C GLY A 59 -6.89 0.64 -0.29
N MET A 60 -6.53 1.84 -0.71
CA MET A 60 -6.25 2.95 0.17
C MET A 60 -7.09 4.16 -0.23
N ARG A 61 -7.65 4.84 0.78
CA ARG A 61 -8.45 6.03 0.53
C ARG A 61 -7.56 7.28 0.54
N VAL A 62 -7.51 8.00 -0.57
CA VAL A 62 -6.76 9.25 -0.75
C VAL A 62 -7.75 10.32 -1.20
N ASN A 63 -7.88 11.42 -0.45
CA ASN A 63 -8.79 12.54 -0.76
C ASN A 63 -10.26 12.15 -1.05
N GLY A 64 -10.74 11.06 -0.45
CA GLY A 64 -12.12 10.57 -0.62
C GLY A 64 -12.27 9.52 -1.73
N GLU A 65 -11.27 9.35 -2.58
CA GLU A 65 -11.23 8.32 -3.63
C GLU A 65 -10.44 7.09 -3.16
N VAL A 66 -10.75 5.92 -3.74
CA VAL A 66 -10.08 4.66 -3.41
C VAL A 66 -9.09 4.31 -4.52
N PHE A 67 -7.81 4.22 -4.17
CA PHE A 67 -6.73 3.79 -5.05
C PHE A 67 -6.18 2.43 -4.60
N TRP A 68 -5.91 1.53 -5.54
CA TRP A 68 -5.20 0.29 -5.22
C TRP A 68 -3.72 0.59 -4.97
N ILE A 69 -3.06 -0.14 -4.06
CA ILE A 69 -1.63 0.12 -3.74
C ILE A 69 -0.71 0.19 -4.98
N PRO A 70 -0.84 -0.67 -6.00
CA PRO A 70 -0.08 -0.50 -7.25
C PRO A 70 -0.26 0.87 -7.90
N GLN A 71 -1.50 1.36 -7.98
CA GLN A 71 -1.83 2.67 -8.56
C GLN A 71 -1.29 3.83 -7.72
N VAL A 72 -1.32 3.69 -6.39
CA VAL A 72 -0.73 4.67 -5.46
C VAL A 72 0.76 4.81 -5.71
N ILE A 73 1.47 3.71 -5.99
CA ILE A 73 2.92 3.74 -6.22
C ILE A 73 3.26 4.37 -7.57
N GLU A 74 2.48 4.05 -8.62
CA GLU A 74 2.62 4.70 -9.93
C GLU A 74 2.44 6.22 -9.82
N TYR A 75 1.55 6.70 -8.95
CA TYR A 75 1.33 8.13 -8.72
C TYR A 75 2.43 8.82 -7.89
N LEU A 76 3.27 8.04 -7.19
CA LEU A 76 4.37 8.54 -6.36
C LEU A 76 5.73 8.58 -7.09
N HIS A 77 5.82 8.03 -8.29
CA HIS A 77 7.01 7.99 -9.15
C HIS A 77 6.96 9.09 -10.21
#